data_AF-A0A353RAJ0-F1
#
_entry.id   AF-A0A353RAJ0-F1
#
_cell.length_a   1.000
_cell.length_b   1.000
_cell.length_c   1.000
_cell.angle_alpha   90.00
_cell.angle_beta   90.00
_cell.angle_gamma   90.00
#
_symmetry.space_group_name_H-M   'P 1'
#
loop_
_entity.id
_entity.type
_entity.pdbx_description
1 polymer ?
#
loop_
_entity_poly.entity_id
_entity_poly.type
_entity_poly.pdbx_seq_one_letter_code
_entity_poly.pdbx_strand_id
1 'polypeptide(L)'
;MYGAIPYEYSQGKAKGVKAIVVRNGSGLEMNILEDRCLDISHLTYKGINLSYLSKCGIVGPEYYDKAGYEFLQSFFVGFLTTCGLRHIGAPCTVNGESFGLHGSISGIPAEETTACVDETA
;
A
#
# COMPACT_ATOMS: atom_id res chain seq x y z
N MET A 1 -10.50 19.98 -5.84
CA MET A 1 -11.45 19.30 -4.93
C MET A 1 -10.63 18.72 -3.79
N TYR A 2 -10.96 19.07 -2.55
CA TYR A 2 -10.30 18.57 -1.33
C TYR A 2 -11.18 17.49 -0.68
N GLY A 3 -10.62 16.71 0.24
CA GLY A 3 -11.29 15.58 0.88
C GLY A 3 -10.70 14.23 0.49
N ALA A 4 -11.42 13.15 0.81
CA ALA A 4 -11.10 11.77 0.49
C ALA A 4 -11.96 11.31 -0.70
N ILE A 5 -11.33 10.96 -1.81
CA ILE A 5 -12.01 10.62 -3.07
C ILE A 5 -11.60 9.20 -3.47
N PRO A 6 -12.52 8.22 -3.51
CA PRO A 6 -12.21 6.87 -3.93
C PRO A 6 -12.04 6.80 -5.46
N TYR A 7 -11.15 5.92 -5.91
CA TYR A 7 -10.92 5.59 -7.32
C TYR A 7 -10.38 4.16 -7.47
N GLU A 8 -10.42 3.64 -8.69
CA GLU A 8 -9.90 2.30 -9.03
C GLU A 8 -8.90 2.39 -10.18
N TYR A 9 -7.81 1.63 -10.09
CA TYR A 9 -6.86 1.48 -11.19
C TYR A 9 -7.46 0.59 -12.29
N SER A 10 -7.36 1.03 -13.55
CA SER A 10 -8.06 0.39 -14.67
C SER A 10 -7.21 -0.59 -15.50
N GLN A 11 -5.89 -0.62 -15.32
CA GLN A 11 -4.96 -1.30 -16.24
C GLN A 11 -3.74 -1.92 -15.53
N GLY A 12 -3.09 -2.84 -16.25
CA GLY A 12 -1.85 -3.49 -15.82
C GLY A 12 -2.03 -4.35 -14.58
N LYS A 13 -0.93 -4.59 -13.86
CA LYS A 13 -0.94 -5.34 -12.59
C LYS A 13 -1.69 -4.65 -11.46
N ALA A 14 -2.00 -3.36 -11.60
CA ALA A 14 -2.80 -2.61 -10.63
C ALA A 14 -4.31 -2.71 -10.92
N LYS A 15 -4.73 -3.30 -12.04
CA LYS A 15 -6.14 -3.31 -12.44
C LYS A 15 -7.02 -3.88 -11.33
N GLY A 16 -8.06 -3.15 -10.93
CA GLY A 16 -8.97 -3.55 -9.86
C GLY A 16 -8.53 -3.10 -8.46
N VAL A 17 -7.31 -2.62 -8.28
CA VAL A 17 -6.87 -2.03 -7.01
C VAL A 17 -7.66 -0.76 -6.74
N LYS A 18 -8.31 -0.70 -5.59
CA LYS A 18 -9.02 0.47 -5.06
C LYS A 18 -8.08 1.33 -4.24
N ALA A 19 -8.31 2.63 -4.31
CA ALA A 19 -7.52 3.61 -3.60
C ALA A 19 -8.34 4.85 -3.26
N ILE A 20 -7.86 5.59 -2.27
CA ILE A 20 -8.44 6.86 -1.84
C ILE A 20 -7.36 7.92 -2.00
N VAL A 21 -7.64 8.95 -2.80
CA VAL A 21 -6.82 10.16 -2.82
C VAL A 21 -7.34 11.12 -1.75
N VAL A 22 -6.47 11.48 -0.81
CA VAL A 22 -6.75 12.45 0.25
C VAL A 22 -6.04 13.74 -0.07
N ARG A 23 -6.78 14.85 -0.12
CA ARG A 23 -6.26 16.21 -0.33
C ARG A 23 -6.74 17.11 0.79
N ASN A 24 -5.83 17.67 1.58
CA ASN A 24 -6.20 18.46 2.76
C ASN A 24 -6.35 19.98 2.48
N GLY A 25 -6.09 20.43 1.25
CA GLY A 25 -6.18 21.84 0.87
C GLY A 25 -5.07 22.76 1.39
N SER A 26 -4.14 22.26 2.20
CA SER A 26 -2.93 22.98 2.66
C SER A 26 -1.65 22.46 2.00
N GLY A 27 -1.79 21.65 0.95
CA GLY A 27 -0.70 21.16 0.11
C GLY A 27 -0.32 19.71 0.33
N LEU A 28 -0.98 18.98 1.23
CA LEU A 28 -0.80 17.54 1.38
C LEU A 28 -1.74 16.79 0.42
N GLU A 29 -1.17 15.87 -0.37
CA GLU A 29 -1.91 14.91 -1.19
C GLU A 29 -1.32 13.52 -0.99
N MET A 30 -2.17 12.52 -0.72
CA MET A 30 -1.73 11.13 -0.52
C MET A 30 -2.67 10.13 -1.17
N ASN A 31 -2.10 9.06 -1.72
CA ASN A 31 -2.83 7.94 -2.31
C ASN A 31 -2.73 6.71 -1.40
N ILE A 32 -3.83 6.39 -0.73
CA ILE A 32 -4.00 5.25 0.17
C ILE A 32 -4.54 4.08 -0.64
N LEU A 33 -3.92 2.90 -0.56
CA LEU A 33 -4.31 1.72 -1.32
C LEU A 33 -5.15 0.77 -0.47
N GLU A 34 -6.46 0.70 -0.73
CA GLU A 34 -7.41 -0.10 0.05
C GLU A 34 -7.11 -1.60 -0.08
N ASP A 35 -6.70 -2.06 -1.27
CA ASP A 35 -6.37 -3.47 -1.51
C ASP A 35 -4.92 -3.84 -1.12
N ARG A 36 -4.19 -2.93 -0.48
CA ARG A 36 -2.78 -3.08 -0.09
C ARG A 36 -2.53 -2.57 1.33
N CYS A 37 -3.25 -3.09 2.32
CA CYS A 37 -3.06 -2.75 3.74
C CYS A 37 -3.25 -1.26 4.10
N LEU A 38 -3.97 -0.48 3.27
CA LEU A 38 -4.04 0.98 3.43
C LEU A 38 -2.66 1.65 3.37
N ASP A 39 -1.71 1.02 2.69
CA ASP A 39 -0.39 1.57 2.50
C ASP A 39 -0.43 2.81 1.59
N ILE A 40 0.56 3.69 1.75
CA ILE A 40 0.61 4.99 1.06
C ILE A 40 1.55 4.87 -0.14
N SER A 41 0.98 4.79 -1.34
CA SER A 41 1.76 4.67 -2.57
C SER A 41 2.45 5.96 -2.98
N HIS A 42 1.76 7.09 -2.81
CA HIS A 42 2.23 8.41 -3.20
C HIS A 42 1.87 9.42 -2.10
N LEU A 43 2.81 10.31 -1.81
CA LEU A 43 2.66 11.45 -0.92
C LEU A 43 3.34 12.65 -1.59
N THR A 44 2.62 13.75 -1.69
CA THR A 44 3.21 15.05 -2.06
C THR A 44 2.93 16.07 -0.98
N TYR A 45 3.89 16.97 -0.78
CA TYR A 45 3.72 18.16 0.05
C TYR A 45 4.09 19.40 -0.75
N LYS A 46 3.11 20.31 -0.92
CA LYS A 46 3.25 21.53 -1.74
C LYS A 46 3.78 21.24 -3.15
N GLY A 47 3.30 20.16 -3.75
CA GLY A 47 3.73 19.71 -5.08
C GLY A 47 5.08 18.99 -5.14
N ILE A 48 5.78 18.85 -4.01
CA ILE A 48 7.04 18.09 -3.93
C ILE A 48 6.72 16.63 -3.62
N ASN A 49 7.18 15.72 -4.48
CA ASN A 49 7.04 14.28 -4.26
C ASN A 49 7.93 13.81 -3.10
N LEU A 50 7.35 13.07 -2.17
CA LEU A 50 8.02 12.48 -1.00
C LEU A 50 8.04 10.95 -1.03
N SER A 51 7.69 10.33 -2.15
CA SER A 51 7.60 8.88 -2.33
C SER A 51 8.57 8.36 -3.38
N TYR A 52 8.98 7.10 -3.20
CA TYR A 52 9.67 6.34 -4.23
C TYR A 52 8.79 5.16 -4.65
N LEU A 53 8.51 5.04 -5.95
CA LEU A 53 7.82 3.89 -6.50
C LEU A 53 8.85 2.98 -7.18
N SER A 54 8.89 1.71 -6.78
CA SER A 54 9.78 0.73 -7.39
C SER A 54 9.32 0.38 -8.81
N LYS A 55 10.17 -0.34 -9.55
CA LYS A 55 9.90 -0.74 -10.94
C LYS A 55 8.62 -1.55 -11.12
N CYS A 56 8.16 -2.29 -10.10
CA CYS A 56 6.94 -3.08 -10.23
C CYS A 56 5.67 -2.21 -10.29
N GLY A 57 5.76 -0.95 -9.84
CA GLY A 57 4.60 -0.10 -9.64
C GLY A 57 3.63 -0.69 -8.63
N ILE A 58 2.37 -0.23 -8.68
CA ILE A 58 1.30 -0.80 -7.87
C ILE A 58 0.89 -2.14 -8.48
N VAL A 59 0.71 -3.13 -7.61
CA VAL A 59 0.40 -4.51 -7.99
C VAL A 59 -0.75 -4.98 -7.11
N GLY A 60 -1.79 -5.57 -7.71
CA GLY A 60 -2.94 -6.08 -6.98
C GLY A 60 -2.64 -7.29 -6.10
N PRO A 61 -3.46 -7.54 -5.07
CA PRO A 61 -3.28 -8.64 -4.13
C PRO A 61 -3.32 -10.03 -4.79
N GLU A 62 -3.98 -10.17 -5.95
CA GLU A 62 -4.04 -11.42 -6.72
C GLU A 62 -2.68 -11.88 -7.28
N TYR A 63 -1.70 -10.98 -7.33
CA TYR A 63 -0.32 -11.28 -7.76
C TYR A 63 0.64 -11.45 -6.58
N TYR A 64 0.16 -11.36 -5.33
CA TYR A 64 1.00 -11.48 -4.14
C TYR A 64 1.45 -12.93 -3.92
N ASP A 65 2.76 -13.13 -3.69
CA ASP A 65 3.34 -14.41 -3.31
C ASP A 65 4.23 -14.23 -2.07
N LYS A 66 3.97 -15.08 -1.07
CA LYS A 66 4.66 -15.10 0.23
C LYS A 66 5.87 -16.03 0.27
N ALA A 67 6.19 -16.72 -0.81
CA ALA A 67 7.31 -17.66 -0.84
C ALA A 67 8.64 -16.91 -0.93
N GLY A 68 9.59 -17.22 -0.04
CA GLY A 68 10.96 -16.70 -0.13
C GLY A 68 11.01 -15.19 -0.37
N TYR A 69 11.61 -14.78 -1.48
CA TYR A 69 11.77 -13.38 -1.87
C TYR A 69 10.66 -12.86 -2.82
N GLU A 70 9.61 -13.63 -3.11
CA GLU A 70 8.60 -13.27 -4.11
C GLU A 70 7.76 -12.03 -3.73
N PHE A 71 7.77 -11.62 -2.46
CA PHE A 71 7.29 -10.30 -2.00
C PHE A 71 7.80 -9.16 -2.91
N LEU A 72 9.06 -9.24 -3.38
CA LEU A 72 9.70 -8.23 -4.23
C LEU A 72 9.00 -8.04 -5.59
N GLN A 73 8.20 -8.99 -6.07
CA GLN A 73 7.41 -8.86 -7.30
C GLN A 73 6.28 -7.84 -7.17
N SER A 74 5.85 -7.56 -5.94
CA SER A 74 4.73 -6.67 -5.59
C SER A 74 5.11 -5.52 -4.65
N PHE A 75 6.40 -5.41 -4.31
CA PHE A 75 6.93 -4.43 -3.38
C PHE A 75 7.10 -3.06 -4.05
N PHE A 76 6.03 -2.25 -4.00
CA PHE A 76 6.00 -0.93 -4.64
C PHE A 76 6.80 0.15 -3.88
N VAL A 77 7.20 -0.13 -2.63
CA VAL A 77 7.87 0.79 -1.69
C VAL A 77 6.96 1.94 -1.25
N GLY A 78 6.62 2.84 -2.17
CA GLY A 78 5.76 3.99 -1.92
C GLY A 78 6.34 5.00 -0.93
N PHE A 79 5.45 5.74 -0.28
CA PHE A 79 5.80 6.48 0.94
C PHE A 79 5.85 5.54 2.15
N LEU A 80 4.93 4.58 2.20
CA LEU A 80 4.79 3.61 3.27
C LEU A 80 4.40 2.26 2.68
N THR A 81 5.07 1.19 3.12
CA THR A 81 4.63 -0.19 2.91
C THR A 81 4.68 -0.90 4.26
N THR A 82 3.56 -1.46 4.70
CA THR A 82 3.45 -2.14 6.00
C THR A 82 3.97 -3.58 5.87
N CYS A 83 4.90 -3.96 6.74
CA CYS A 83 5.44 -5.32 6.82
C CYS A 83 4.82 -6.08 7.99
N GLY A 84 4.87 -7.42 7.96
CA GLY A 84 4.37 -8.28 9.05
C GLY A 84 3.04 -8.98 8.71
N LEU A 85 2.16 -9.25 9.69
CA LEU A 85 2.37 -9.18 11.15
C LEU A 85 3.05 -10.43 11.72
N ARG A 86 2.99 -11.55 10.99
CA ARG A 86 3.52 -12.85 11.44
C ARG A 86 5.04 -12.92 11.42
N HIS A 87 5.69 -12.22 10.49
CA HIS A 87 7.14 -12.20 10.33
C HIS A 87 7.59 -10.91 9.64
N ILE A 88 8.77 -10.42 10.00
CA ILE A 88 9.45 -9.30 9.33
C ILE A 88 10.93 -9.61 9.16
N GLY A 89 11.48 -9.24 8.00
CA GLY A 89 12.88 -9.44 7.67
C GLY A 89 13.06 -10.53 6.62
N ALA A 90 14.30 -11.02 6.49
CA ALA A 90 14.67 -12.00 5.48
C ALA A 90 13.84 -13.30 5.60
N PRO A 91 13.63 -14.04 4.50
CA PRO A 91 12.96 -15.32 4.53
C PRO A 91 13.68 -16.29 5.47
N CYS A 92 12.92 -17.06 6.23
CA CYS A 92 13.47 -18.02 7.17
C CYS A 92 12.51 -19.20 7.40
N THR A 93 13.02 -20.25 8.04
CA THR A 93 12.22 -21.38 8.53
C THR A 93 12.40 -21.48 10.03
N VAL A 94 11.29 -21.47 10.77
CA VAL A 94 11.27 -21.57 12.23
C VAL A 94 10.34 -22.72 12.60
N ASN A 95 10.84 -23.70 13.35
CA ASN A 95 10.06 -24.88 13.80
C ASN A 95 9.35 -25.63 12.65
N GLY A 96 9.95 -25.66 11.45
CA GLY A 96 9.38 -26.32 10.27
C GLY A 96 8.36 -25.48 9.49
N GLU A 97 7.99 -24.28 9.94
CA GLU A 97 7.18 -23.33 9.17
C GLU A 97 8.08 -22.36 8.38
N SER A 98 7.78 -22.17 7.10
CA SER A 98 8.50 -21.23 6.23
C SER A 98 7.82 -19.87 6.17
N PHE A 99 8.59 -18.82 6.38
CA PHE A 99 8.16 -17.42 6.31
C PHE A 99 8.87 -16.71 5.17
N GLY A 100 8.10 -16.02 4.33
CA GLY A 100 8.63 -15.17 3.26
C GLY A 100 9.10 -13.81 3.74
N LEU A 101 9.73 -13.07 2.84
CA LEU A 101 10.26 -11.74 3.09
C LEU A 101 9.15 -10.79 3.58
N HIS A 102 9.38 -10.15 4.72
CA HIS A 102 8.52 -9.08 5.28
C HIS A 102 7.05 -9.44 5.55
N GLY A 103 6.69 -10.72 5.59
CA GLY A 103 5.32 -11.14 5.88
C GLY A 103 4.37 -10.84 4.72
N SER A 104 3.06 -10.83 5.00
CA SER A 104 2.02 -10.79 3.98
C SER A 104 1.02 -9.68 4.10
N ILE A 105 1.08 -8.89 5.18
CA ILE A 105 0.04 -7.90 5.47
C ILE A 105 -0.11 -6.86 4.35
N SER A 106 0.99 -6.43 3.71
CA SER A 106 0.94 -5.49 2.57
C SER A 106 0.14 -5.98 1.37
N GLY A 107 -0.08 -7.29 1.24
CA GLY A 107 -0.85 -7.90 0.16
C GLY A 107 -2.31 -8.18 0.52
N ILE A 108 -2.77 -7.73 1.69
CA ILE A 108 -4.12 -8.00 2.20
C ILE A 108 -4.99 -6.75 2.04
N PRO A 109 -6.17 -6.86 1.40
CA PRO A 109 -7.14 -5.76 1.36
C PRO A 109 -7.71 -5.40 2.73
N ALA A 110 -8.04 -4.13 2.91
CA ALA A 110 -8.82 -3.68 4.06
C ALA A 110 -10.23 -4.28 4.03
N GLU A 111 -10.71 -4.76 5.18
CA GLU A 111 -12.08 -5.27 5.33
C GLU A 111 -13.11 -4.14 5.33
N GLU A 112 -12.75 -2.99 5.92
CA GLU A 112 -13.59 -1.80 6.03
C GLU A 112 -12.74 -0.54 5.90
N THR A 113 -13.26 0.48 5.21
CA THR A 113 -12.64 1.79 5.07
C THR A 113 -13.64 2.90 5.41
N THR A 114 -13.23 3.84 6.26
CA THR A 114 -14.03 5.02 6.64
C THR A 114 -13.15 6.27 6.57
N ALA A 115 -13.72 7.38 6.12
CA ALA A 115 -13.08 8.70 6.18
C ALA A 115 -14.03 9.68 6.87
N CYS A 116 -13.55 10.33 7.93
CA CYS A 116 -14.26 11.39 8.63
C CYS A 116 -13.45 12.69 8.58
N VAL A 117 -14.15 13.82 8.73
CA VAL A 117 -13.52 15.12 8.98
C VAL A 117 -13.92 15.50 10.39
N ASP A 118 -12.96 15.62 11.28
CA ASP A 118 -13.24 16.10 12.63
C ASP A 118 -13.50 17.60 12.58
N GLU A 119 -14.65 18.04 13.09
CA GLU A 119 -14.97 19.45 13.30
C GLU A 119 -14.21 19.98 14.52
N THR A 120 -12.88 19.97 14.47
CA THR A 120 -12.06 20.70 15.46
C THR A 120 -10.94 21.44 14.74
N ALA A 121 -11.02 22.76 14.83
CA ALA A 121 -9.97 23.71 14.48
C ALA A 121 -9.27 24.20 15.75
#